data_AF-A0A7C1YJ01-F1
#
_entry.id   AF-A0A7C1YJ01-F1
#
_cell.length_a   1.000
_cell.length_b   1.000
_cell.length_c   1.000
_cell.angle_alpha   90.00
_cell.angle_beta   90.00
_cell.angle_gamma   90.00
#
_symmetry.space_group_name_H-M   'P 1'
#
loop_
_entity.id
_entity.type
_entity.pdbx_description
1 polymer ?
#
loop_
_entity_poly.entity_id
_entity_poly.type
_entity_poly.pdbx_seq_one_letter_code
_entity_poly.pdbx_strand_id
1 'polypeptide(L)' 'MGPTEAALVRLSVDLTPAEAWELSQFLKRAGFSTYLDCAVDRDEAYRMLHTGEKVREALAEVGYDLR' A
#
# COMPACT_ATOMS: atom_id res chain seq x y z
N MET A 1 21.34 -9.28 9.11
CA MET A 1 21.68 -8.66 7.81
C MET A 1 20.37 -8.18 7.21
N GLY A 2 20.14 -6.86 7.21
CA GLY A 2 19.03 -6.27 6.44
C GLY A 2 19.31 -6.41 4.94
N PRO A 3 18.29 -6.33 4.07
CA PRO A 3 18.47 -6.49 2.63
C PRO A 3 19.51 -5.48 2.12
N THR A 4 20.56 -6.04 1.51
CA THR A 4 21.67 -5.34 0.85
C THR A 4 21.17 -4.76 -0.46
N GLU A 5 21.28 -3.43 -0.64
CA GLU A 5 20.99 -2.69 -1.89
C GLU A 5 19.57 -2.83 -2.48
N ALA A 6 19.25 -1.88 -3.37
CA ALA A 6 17.92 -1.58 -3.90
C ALA A 6 17.34 -2.66 -4.85
N ALA A 7 17.26 -3.91 -4.40
CA ALA A 7 16.57 -4.95 -5.13
C ALA A 7 15.05 -4.75 -5.01
N LEU A 8 14.38 -4.63 -6.16
CA LEU A 8 12.91 -4.58 -6.20
C LEU A 8 12.34 -5.94 -5.82
N VAL A 9 11.32 -5.94 -4.96
CA VAL A 9 10.50 -7.12 -4.64
C VAL A 9 9.18 -7.01 -5.41
N ARG A 10 8.85 -8.03 -6.20
CA ARG A 10 7.55 -8.12 -6.88
C ARG A 10 6.58 -8.95 -6.04
N LEU A 11 5.40 -8.40 -5.79
CA LEU A 11 4.29 -9.10 -5.15
C LEU A 11 3.25 -9.47 -6.22
N SER A 12 2.77 -10.71 -6.18
CA SER A 12 1.64 -11.19 -6.99
C SER A 12 0.62 -11.83 -6.05
N VAL A 13 -0.62 -11.35 -6.10
CA VAL A 13 -1.71 -11.82 -5.24
C VAL A 13 -2.97 -11.89 -6.08
N ASP A 14 -3.71 -13.00 -5.98
CA ASP A 14 -5.02 -13.14 -6.58
C ASP A 14 -6.07 -12.56 -5.62
N LEU A 15 -6.84 -11.60 -6.11
CA LEU A 15 -7.95 -10.98 -5.37
C LEU A 15 -9.22 -11.14 -6.17
N THR A 16 -10.33 -11.41 -5.48
CA THR A 16 -11.66 -11.23 -6.07
C THR A 16 -11.89 -9.75 -6.38
N PRO A 17 -12.81 -9.41 -7.31
CA PRO A 17 -13.16 -8.01 -7.59
C PRO A 17 -13.59 -7.22 -6.35
N ALA A 18 -14.26 -7.87 -5.40
CA ALA A 18 -14.68 -7.25 -4.14
C ALA A 18 -13.47 -6.92 -3.25
N GLU A 19 -12.56 -7.87 -3.04
CA GLU A 19 -11.36 -7.65 -2.23
C GLU A 19 -10.46 -6.56 -2.83
N ALA A 20 -10.29 -6.56 -4.16
CA ALA A 20 -9.51 -5.54 -4.86
C ALA A 20 -10.11 -4.13 -4.66
N TRP A 21 -11.44 -4.01 -4.76
CA TRP A 21 -12.15 -2.77 -4.52
C TRP A 21 -12.06 -2.32 -3.05
N GLU A 22 -12.33 -3.22 -2.10
CA GLU A 22 -12.29 -2.92 -0.67
C GLU A 22 -10.90 -2.49 -0.20
N LEU A 23 -9.85 -3.18 -0.67
CA LEU A 23 -8.47 -2.82 -0.37
C LEU A 23 -8.11 -1.44 -0.93
N SER A 24 -8.49 -1.15 -2.18
CA SER A 24 -8.31 0.17 -2.79
C SER A 24 -8.99 1.27 -1.98
N GLN A 25 -10.25 1.06 -1.58
CA GLN A 25 -11.00 2.02 -0.77
C GLN A 25 -10.40 2.22 0.63
N PHE A 26 -9.90 1.15 1.25
CA PHE A 26 -9.20 1.25 2.53
C PHE A 26 -7.93 2.09 2.38
N LEU A 27 -7.07 1.79 1.41
CA LEU A 27 -5.82 2.51 1.18
C LEU A 27 -6.06 3.99 0.87
N LYS A 28 -7.11 4.33 0.09
CA LYS A 28 -7.52 5.71 -0.20
C LYS A 28 -7.96 6.48 1.06
N ARG A 29 -8.55 5.81 2.05
CA ARG A 29 -9.09 6.42 3.28
C ARG A 29 -8.10 6.40 4.44
N ALA A 30 -7.15 5.47 4.43
CA ALA A 30 -6.12 5.36 5.44
C ALA A 30 -5.19 6.58 5.38
N GLY A 31 -5.39 7.51 6.32
CA GLY A 31 -4.53 8.68 6.48
C GLY A 31 -3.26 8.36 7.25
N PHE A 32 -2.34 9.34 7.31
CA PHE A 32 -1.07 9.20 8.04
C PHE A 32 -1.24 8.72 9.49
N SER A 33 -2.29 9.14 10.20
CA SER A 33 -2.56 8.69 11.57
C SER A 33 -2.78 7.18 11.67
N THR A 34 -3.48 6.58 10.71
CA THR A 34 -3.70 5.13 10.65
C THR A 34 -2.38 4.37 10.52
N TYR A 35 -1.44 4.89 9.72
CA TYR A 35 -0.12 4.29 9.59
C TYR A 35 0.76 4.54 10.82
N LEU A 36 0.65 5.73 11.43
CA LEU A 36 1.41 6.09 12.62
C LEU A 36 1.07 5.21 13.82
N ASP A 37 -0.20 4.85 14.00
CA ASP A 37 -0.65 3.98 15.08
C ASP A 37 -0.03 2.57 15.00
N CYS A 38 0.47 2.17 13.83
CA CYS A 38 1.13 0.88 13.59
C CYS A 38 2.66 0.98 13.43
N ALA A 39 3.22 2.19 13.39
CA ALA A 39 4.63 2.43 13.14
C ALA A 39 5.41 2.65 14.44
N VAL A 40 6.71 2.34 14.41
CA VAL A 40 7.63 2.65 15.52
C VAL A 40 7.89 4.15 15.60
N ASP A 41 7.92 4.82 14.45
CA ASP A 41 8.14 6.26 14.36
C ASP A 41 7.43 6.89 13.15
N ARG A 42 7.53 8.22 13.05
CA ARG A 42 6.90 8.99 11.96
C ARG A 42 7.51 8.69 10.60
N ASP A 43 8.80 8.39 10.54
CA ASP A 43 9.48 8.12 9.26
C ASP A 43 9.04 6.78 8.70
N GLU A 44 8.87 5.77 9.55
CA GLU A 44 8.27 4.49 9.21
C GLU A 44 6.84 4.65 8.74
N ALA A 45 6.02 5.46 9.45
CA ALA A 45 4.65 5.74 9.03
C ALA A 45 4.59 6.35 7.61
N TYR A 46 5.49 7.28 7.27
CA TYR A 46 5.57 7.82 5.91
C TYR A 46 6.01 6.77 4.89
N ARG A 47 6.98 5.90 5.22
CA ARG A 47 7.40 4.79 4.34
C ARG A 47 6.26 3.81 4.10
N MET A 48 5.48 3.48 5.12
CA MET A 48 4.32 2.61 5.02
C MET A 48 3.22 3.24 4.15
N LEU A 49 2.87 4.49 4.41
CA LEU A 49 1.90 5.25 3.59
C LEU A 49 2.31 5.28 2.12
N HIS A 50 3.56 5.65 1.84
CA HIS A 50 4.08 5.68 0.47
C HIS A 50 4.07 4.30 -0.19
N THR A 51 4.29 3.23 0.57
CA THR A 51 4.21 1.86 0.06
C THR A 51 2.77 1.45 -0.23
N GLY A 52 1.81 1.83 0.63
CA GLY A 52 0.38 1.65 0.40
C GLY A 52 -0.10 2.32 -0.88
N GLU A 53 0.40 3.52 -1.19
CA GLU A 53 0.09 4.22 -2.43
C GLU A 53 0.52 3.45 -3.68
N LYS A 54 1.66 2.75 -3.65
CA LYS A 54 2.09 1.90 -4.78
C LYS A 54 1.12 0.75 -5.04
N VAL A 55 0.57 0.16 -3.97
CA VAL A 55 -0.46 -0.90 -4.10
C VAL A 55 -1.74 -0.32 -4.67
N ARG A 56 -2.16 0.86 -4.19
CA ARG A 56 -3.33 1.56 -4.71
C ARG A 56 -3.18 1.93 -6.19
N GLU A 57 -2.01 2.39 -6.61
CA GLU A 57 -1.70 2.66 -8.02
C GLU A 57 -1.82 1.40 -8.88
N ALA A 58 -1.26 0.27 -8.44
CA ALA A 58 -1.40 -1.00 -9.16
C ALA A 58 -2.86 -1.45 -9.28
N LEU A 59 -3.68 -1.26 -8.23
CA LEU A 59 -5.12 -1.53 -8.27
C LEU A 59 -5.86 -0.59 -9.24
N ALA A 60 -5.45 0.68 -9.33
CA ALA A 60 -5.99 1.64 -10.27
C ALA A 60 -5.72 1.23 -11.73
N GLU A 61 -4.52 0.75 -12.02
CA GLU A 61 -4.12 0.29 -13.36
C GLU A 61 -4.97 -0.87 -13.87
N VAL A 62 -5.46 -1.73 -12.96
CA VAL A 62 -6.36 -2.85 -13.28
C VAL A 62 -7.85 -2.51 -13.10
N GLY A 63 -8.19 -1.24 -12.86
CA GLY A 63 -9.57 -0.74 -12.87
C GLY A 63 -10.31 -0.72 -11.52
N TYR A 64 -9.62 -0.97 -10.40
CA TYR A 64 -10.20 -0.99 -9.05
C TYR A 64 -9.94 0.28 -8.24
N ASP A 65 -9.53 1.38 -8.89
CA ASP A 65 -9.54 2.72 -8.31
C ASP A 65 -9.77 3.78 -9.40
N LEU A 66 -10.85 4.54 -9.28
CA LEU A 66 -11.10 5.73 -10.10
C LEU A 66 -10.62 6.93 -9.28
N ARG A 67 -9.58 7.61 -9.77
CA ARG A 67 -8.99 8.80 -9.14
C ARG A 67 -10.06 9.82 -8.79
#